data_AF-A0A1G8RM74-F1
#
_entry.id   AF-A0A1G8RM74-F1
#
_cell.length_a   1.000
_cell.length_b   1.000
_cell.length_c   1.000
_cell.angle_alpha   90.00
_cell.angle_beta   90.00
_cell.angle_gamma   90.00
#
_symmetry.space_group_name_H-M   'P 1'
#
loop_
_entity.id
_entity.type
_entity.pdbx_description
1 polymer ?
#
loop_
_entity_poly.entity_id
_entity_poly.type
_entity_poly.pdbx_seq_one_letter_code
_entity_poly.pdbx_strand_id
1 'polypeptide(L)'
;MLGGISIWQLLIVLGIIILIFGTKKLRNVGSDLGGAVKGFKQAVNEEDKEDKDKSQAKVTHEETPNTYDVRAEEKTEDKVEDREERK
;
A
#
# COMPACT_ATOMS: atom_id res chain seq x y z
N MET A 1 -24.16 -9.28 32.87
CA MET A 1 -23.32 -8.10 33.17
C MET A 1 -22.16 -8.05 32.19
N LEU A 2 -22.38 -7.57 30.96
CA LEU A 2 -21.33 -7.43 29.93
C LEU A 2 -21.59 -6.18 29.04
N GLY A 3 -22.26 -5.16 29.59
CA GLY A 3 -22.69 -3.95 28.86
C GLY A 3 -21.98 -2.68 29.32
N GLY A 4 -20.74 -2.79 29.80
CA GLY A 4 -20.03 -1.69 30.48
C GLY A 4 -19.03 -0.92 29.61
N ILE A 5 -18.64 -1.44 28.45
CA ILE A 5 -17.69 -0.75 27.56
C ILE A 5 -18.51 0.08 26.58
N SER A 6 -18.77 1.33 26.93
CA SER A 6 -19.42 2.27 26.01
C SER A 6 -18.41 2.77 24.97
N ILE A 7 -18.92 3.07 23.78
CA ILE A 7 -18.13 3.55 22.63
C ILE A 7 -17.30 4.78 23.00
N TRP A 8 -17.81 5.62 23.90
CA TRP A 8 -17.16 6.84 24.35
C TRP A 8 -15.86 6.58 25.13
N GLN A 9 -15.82 5.52 25.93
CA GLN A 9 -14.63 5.13 26.69
C GLN A 9 -13.55 4.61 25.74
N LEU A 10 -13.92 3.84 24.71
CA LEU A 10 -12.99 3.37 23.68
C LEU A 10 -12.32 4.52 22.92
N LEU A 11 -13.07 5.58 22.57
CA LEU A 11 -12.50 6.75 21.89
C LEU A 11 -11.50 7.50 22.77
N ILE A 12 -11.79 7.66 24.07
CA ILE A 12 -10.88 8.31 25.01
C ILE A 12 -9.58 7.50 25.15
N VAL A 13 -9.68 6.18 25.31
CA VAL A 13 -8.52 5.28 25.41
C VAL A 13 -7.70 5.31 24.11
N LEU A 14 -8.36 5.24 22.95
CA LEU A 14 -7.70 5.33 21.64
C LEU A 14 -6.94 6.66 21.49
N GLY A 15 -7.53 7.77 21.94
CA GLY A 15 -6.89 9.08 21.95
C GLY A 15 -5.59 9.09 22.75
N ILE A 16 -5.59 8.52 23.95
CA ILE A 16 -4.38 8.42 24.80
C ILE A 16 -3.30 7.57 24.10
N ILE A 17 -3.67 6.43 23.50
CA ILE A 17 -2.74 5.58 22.75
C ILE A 17 -2.11 6.36 21.60
N ILE A 18 -2.91 7.11 20.83
CA ILE A 18 -2.41 7.96 19.73
C ILE A 18 -1.46 9.03 20.25
N LEU A 19 -1.73 9.65 21.41
CA LEU A 19 -0.81 10.63 21.99
C LEU A 19 0.53 10.01 22.41
N ILE A 20 0.52 8.83 23.01
CA ILE A 20 1.74 8.15 23.48
C ILE A 20 2.58 7.65 22.29
N PHE A 21 1.94 6.98 21.33
CA PHE A 21 2.64 6.37 20.20
C PHE A 21 2.87 7.33 19.03
N GLY A 22 2.10 8.43 18.97
CA GLY A 22 2.05 9.34 17.84
C GLY A 22 1.31 8.75 16.63
N THR A 23 0.74 9.62 15.79
CA THR A 23 0.04 9.21 14.56
C THR A 23 0.96 8.59 13.51
N LYS A 24 2.24 8.96 13.50
CA LYS A 24 3.23 8.45 12.52
C LYS A 24 3.51 6.96 12.70
N LYS A 25 3.67 6.50 13.95
CA LYS A 25 3.93 5.09 14.28
C LYS A 25 2.66 4.25 14.08
N LEU A 26 1.51 4.81 14.47
CA LEU A 26 0.21 4.17 14.27
C LEU A 26 -0.17 4.06 12.79
N ARG A 27 0.20 5.03 11.95
CA ARG A 27 0.01 4.95 10.49
C ARG A 27 0.86 3.86 9.87
N ASN A 28 2.14 3.78 10.22
CA ASN A 28 3.03 2.76 9.65
C ASN A 28 2.52 1.34 9.97
N VAL A 29 2.26 1.06 11.25
CA VAL A 29 1.75 -0.25 11.69
C VAL A 29 0.29 -0.48 11.25
N GLY A 30 -0.52 0.58 11.23
CA GLY A 30 -1.91 0.53 10.79
C GLY A 30 -2.08 0.32 9.29
N SER A 31 -1.13 0.77 8.46
CA SER A 31 -1.11 0.46 7.02
C SER A 31 -0.83 -1.02 6.78
N ASP A 32 0.13 -1.60 7.49
CA ASP A 32 0.48 -3.03 7.36
C ASP A 32 -0.66 -3.94 7.84
N LEU A 33 -1.16 -3.68 9.05
CA LEU A 33 -2.28 -4.42 9.63
C LEU A 33 -3.59 -4.17 8.86
N GLY A 34 -3.83 -2.92 8.46
CA GLY A 34 -5.01 -2.52 7.70
C GLY A 34 -5.05 -3.16 6.32
N GLY A 35 -3.90 -3.31 5.66
CA GLY A 35 -3.78 -4.04 4.40
C GLY A 35 -4.15 -5.51 4.53
N ALA A 36 -3.62 -6.19 5.55
CA ALA A 36 -3.93 -7.60 5.84
C ALA A 36 -5.42 -7.80 6.17
N VAL A 37 -5.98 -6.95 7.02
CA VAL A 37 -7.41 -7.00 7.40
C VAL A 37 -8.32 -6.66 6.21
N LYS A 38 -7.90 -5.74 5.32
CA LYS A 38 -8.65 -5.41 4.11
C LYS A 38 -8.73 -6.61 3.16
N GLY A 39 -7.63 -7.32 2.95
CA GLY A 39 -7.60 -8.55 2.14
C GLY A 39 -8.47 -9.66 2.75
N PHE A 40 -8.40 -9.86 4.06
CA PHE A 40 -9.27 -10.81 4.77
C PHE A 40 -10.75 -10.45 4.64
N LYS A 41 -11.12 -9.18 4.88
CA LYS A 41 -12.50 -8.72 4.71
C LYS A 41 -12.96 -8.91 3.27
N GLN A 42 -12.10 -8.62 2.29
CA GLN A 42 -12.44 -8.80 0.89
C GLN A 42 -12.70 -10.26 0.57
N ALA A 43 -11.81 -11.19 0.94
CA ALA A 43 -11.99 -12.63 0.72
C ALA A 43 -13.28 -13.15 1.36
N VAL A 44 -13.54 -12.81 2.63
CA VAL A 44 -14.78 -13.21 3.32
C VAL A 44 -16.03 -12.63 2.65
N ASN A 45 -15.98 -11.37 2.22
CA ASN A 45 -17.11 -10.77 1.49
C ASN A 45 -17.22 -11.27 0.04
N GLU A 46 -16.16 -11.84 -0.54
CA GLU A 46 -16.14 -12.39 -1.89
C GLU A 46 -16.71 -13.81 -1.89
N GLU A 47 -16.42 -14.62 -0.86
CA GLU A 47 -17.11 -15.88 -0.58
C GLU A 47 -18.63 -15.67 -0.41
N ASP A 48 -19.05 -14.61 0.30
CA ASP A 48 -20.47 -14.24 0.43
C ASP A 48 -21.09 -13.68 -0.87
N LYS A 49 -20.26 -13.25 -1.84
CA LYS A 49 -20.68 -12.65 -3.11
C LYS A 49 -20.46 -13.56 -4.32
N GLU A 50 -19.91 -14.76 -4.18
CA GLU A 50 -19.88 -15.74 -5.27
C GLU A 50 -21.29 -16.18 -5.69
N ASP A 51 -22.32 -15.88 -4.89
CA ASP A 51 -23.74 -15.95 -5.29
C ASP A 51 -24.23 -14.72 -6.09
N LYS A 52 -23.50 -13.59 -6.12
CA LYS A 52 -23.88 -12.34 -6.81
C LYS A 52 -22.67 -11.53 -7.32
N ASP A 53 -22.20 -11.92 -8.50
CA ASP A 53 -21.63 -11.05 -9.54
C ASP A 53 -20.19 -10.51 -9.35
N LYS A 54 -19.36 -10.85 -10.34
CA LYS A 54 -17.93 -10.60 -10.45
C LYS A 54 -17.67 -9.15 -10.83
N SER A 55 -17.49 -8.22 -9.88
CA SER A 55 -16.86 -6.93 -10.18
C SER A 55 -16.38 -6.18 -8.93
N GLN A 56 -15.07 -6.22 -8.65
CA GLN A 56 -14.27 -5.04 -8.29
C GLN A 56 -12.80 -5.39 -8.02
N ALA A 57 -12.00 -5.48 -9.09
CA ALA A 57 -10.56 -5.26 -8.99
C ALA A 57 -10.30 -3.74 -9.09
N LYS A 58 -10.44 -3.00 -7.97
CA LYS A 58 -9.97 -1.62 -7.87
C LYS A 58 -8.69 -1.58 -7.02
N VAL A 59 -7.56 -1.89 -7.65
CA VAL A 59 -6.25 -1.48 -7.15
C VAL A 59 -6.02 -0.05 -7.65
N THR A 60 -6.47 0.94 -6.89
CA THR A 60 -6.03 2.33 -7.07
C THR A 60 -4.69 2.47 -6.33
N HIS A 61 -3.62 2.57 -7.10
CA HIS A 61 -2.33 3.05 -6.65
C HIS A 61 -2.18 4.45 -7.25
N GLU A 62 -2.44 5.49 -6.45
CA GLU A 62 -2.18 6.89 -6.82
C GLU A 62 -1.39 7.54 -5.66
N GLU A 63 -0.17 7.90 -6.03
CA GLU A 63 0.73 8.96 -5.52
C GLU A 63 1.35 8.87 -4.10
N THR A 64 2.68 8.69 -4.07
CA THR A 64 3.58 9.81 -3.73
C THR A 64 4.83 9.82 -4.63
N PRO A 65 5.30 11.00 -5.09
CA PRO A 65 6.40 11.15 -6.03
C PRO A 65 7.74 11.22 -5.27
N ASN A 66 8.48 10.12 -5.16
CA ASN A 66 9.89 10.16 -4.79
C ASN A 66 10.62 9.00 -5.48
N THR A 67 10.62 9.02 -6.81
CA THR A 67 11.61 8.26 -7.58
C THR A 67 12.83 9.18 -7.72
N TYR A 68 13.92 8.83 -7.04
CA TYR A 68 15.22 9.44 -7.28
C TYR A 68 15.75 8.90 -8.61
N ASP A 69 15.84 9.76 -9.62
CA ASP A 69 16.44 9.43 -10.91
C ASP A 69 17.93 9.12 -10.73
N VAL A 70 18.29 7.84 -10.66
CA VAL A 70 19.68 7.40 -10.85
C VAL A 70 19.90 7.31 -12.36
N ARG A 71 20.44 8.39 -12.94
CA ARG A 71 20.93 8.40 -14.30
C ARG A 71 22.19 7.52 -14.37
N ALA A 72 22.04 6.30 -14.89
CA ALA A 72 23.18 5.49 -15.28
C ALA A 72 23.87 6.18 -16.48
N GLU A 73 25.03 6.79 -16.25
CA GLU A 73 25.99 7.05 -17.32
C GLU A 73 26.59 5.71 -17.74
N GLU A 74 26.01 5.08 -18.76
CA GLU A 74 26.63 3.97 -19.46
C GLU A 74 27.69 4.51 -20.41
N LYS A 75 28.94 4.50 -19.97
CA LYS A 75 30.13 4.69 -20.81
C LYS A 75 30.22 3.53 -21.79
N THR A 76 29.72 3.71 -23.01
CA THR A 76 29.99 2.79 -24.13
C THR A 76 31.21 3.27 -24.89
N GLU A 77 32.37 2.70 -24.56
CA GLU A 77 33.52 2.62 -25.46
C GLU A 77 33.45 1.28 -26.22
N ASP A 78 33.75 1.37 -27.52
CA ASP A 78 34.19 0.30 -28.44
C ASP A 78 33.21 -0.79 -28.92
N LYS A 79 32.55 -0.50 -30.05
CA LYS A 79 32.65 -1.28 -31.30
C LYS A 79 31.68 -0.72 -32.35
N VAL A 80 32.18 -0.37 -33.54
CA VAL A 80 31.81 -0.95 -34.85
C VAL A 80 32.52 -0.08 -35.91
N GLU A 81 33.81 -0.36 -36.12
CA GLU A 81 34.35 -0.37 -37.48
C GLU A 81 33.64 -1.52 -38.22
N ASP A 82 32.71 -1.22 -39.13
CA ASP A 82 32.39 -2.04 -40.32
C ASP A 82 31.20 -1.43 -41.11
N ARG A 83 31.38 -0.24 -41.70
CA ARG A 83 30.42 0.22 -42.74
C ARG A 83 30.87 1.36 -43.66
N GLU A 84 32.16 1.44 -44.01
CA GLU A 84 32.58 2.26 -45.18
C GLU A 84 33.05 1.42 -46.37
N GLU A 85 32.69 0.13 -46.42
CA GLU A 85 32.56 -0.59 -47.69
C GLU A 85 31.13 -0.50 -48.23
N ARG A 86 30.74 0.67 -48.75
CA ARG A 86 29.76 0.78 -49.84
C ARG A 86 29.91 2.12 -50.54
N LYS A 87 30.56 2.05 -51.70
CA LYS A 87 30.18 2.68 -52.99
C LYS A 87 29.32 3.93 -52.94
#